data_AF-A0A0F9FCJ7-F1
#
_entry.id   AF-A0A0F9FCJ7-F1
#
_cell.length_a   1.000
_cell.length_b   1.000
_cell.length_c   1.000
_cell.angle_alpha   90.00
_cell.angle_beta   90.00
_cell.angle_gamma   90.00
#
_symmetry.space_group_name_H-M   'P 1'
#
loop_
_entity.id
_entity.type
_entity.pdbx_description
1 polymer ?
#
loop_
_entity_poly.entity_id
_entity_poly.type
_entity_poly.pdbx_seq_one_letter_code
_entity_poly.pdbx_strand_id
1 'polypeptide(L)' 'MGITVLFVSVASMGGLGLILAAILAVADKKLAVQEDPLVEKAFVILPGANCGACGYPGCLGTGSRM' A
#
# COMPACT_ATOMS: atom_id res chain seq x y z
N MET A 1 17.25 -33.27 13.93
CA MET A 1 16.92 -31.91 14.43
C MET A 1 17.12 -30.79 13.41
N GLY A 2 17.98 -30.92 12.37
CA GLY A 2 18.25 -29.81 11.41
C GLY A 2 17.25 -29.69 10.25
N ILE A 3 17.12 -30.74 9.44
CA ILE A 3 16.32 -30.72 8.19
C ILE A 3 14.83 -30.48 8.42
N THR A 4 14.24 -31.09 9.45
CA THR A 4 12.81 -30.92 9.77
C THR A 4 12.47 -29.47 10.13
N VAL A 5 13.35 -28.79 10.87
CA VAL A 5 13.16 -27.38 11.25
C VAL A 5 13.22 -26.48 10.03
N LEU A 6 14.14 -26.73 9.08
CA LEU A 6 14.22 -25.96 7.84
C LEU A 6 12.92 -26.03 7.03
N PHE A 7 12.36 -27.24 6.85
CA PHE A 7 11.10 -27.39 6.12
C PHE A 7 9.93 -26.72 6.85
N VAL A 8 9.86 -26.82 8.17
CA VAL A 8 8.82 -26.16 8.98
C VAL A 8 8.95 -24.63 8.90
N SER A 9 10.16 -24.07 8.96
CA SER A 9 10.40 -22.64 8.84
C SER A 9 10.02 -22.11 7.46
N VAL A 10 10.41 -22.80 6.38
CA VAL A 10 10.05 -22.40 5.01
C VAL A 10 8.55 -22.50 4.77
N ALA A 11 7.92 -23.60 5.21
CA ALA A 11 6.48 -23.79 5.05
C ALA A 11 5.67 -22.74 5.84
N SER A 12 6.10 -22.40 7.05
CA SER A 12 5.40 -21.42 7.90
C SER A 12 5.56 -19.99 7.37
N MET A 13 6.78 -19.54 7.07
CA MET A 13 7.01 -18.19 6.53
C MET A 13 6.43 -18.05 5.11
N GLY A 14 6.61 -19.06 4.26
CA GLY A 14 6.05 -19.07 2.91
C GLY A 14 4.53 -19.11 2.92
N GLY A 15 3.93 -19.94 3.77
CA GLY A 15 2.47 -20.03 3.93
C GLY A 15 1.86 -18.71 4.42
N LEU A 16 2.44 -18.11 5.46
CA LEU A 16 2.00 -16.79 5.95
C LEU A 16 2.16 -15.71 4.87
N GLY A 17 3.30 -15.67 4.18
CA GLY A 17 3.54 -14.72 3.09
C GLY A 17 2.50 -14.85 1.97
N LEU A 18 2.19 -16.08 1.55
CA LEU A 18 1.18 -16.33 0.53
C LEU A 18 -0.23 -15.93 0.97
N ILE A 19 -0.61 -16.25 2.21
CA ILE A 19 -1.93 -15.89 2.75
C ILE A 19 -2.08 -14.37 2.81
N LEU A 20 -1.09 -13.68 3.39
CA LEU A 20 -1.12 -12.22 3.49
C LEU A 20 -1.13 -11.57 2.10
N ALA A 21 -0.28 -12.03 1.18
CA ALA A 21 -0.25 -11.52 -0.19
C ALA A 21 -1.60 -11.72 -0.90
N ALA A 22 -2.25 -12.88 -0.74
CA ALA A 22 -3.56 -13.14 -1.32
C ALA A 22 -4.63 -12.19 -0.75
N ILE A 23 -4.62 -11.96 0.56
CA ILE A 23 -5.55 -11.01 1.22
C ILE A 23 -5.32 -9.60 0.69
N LEU A 24 -4.07 -9.13 0.64
CA LEU A 24 -3.73 -7.81 0.11
C LEU A 24 -4.14 -7.66 -1.36
N ALA A 25 -3.93 -8.69 -2.19
CA ALA A 25 -4.32 -8.66 -3.61
C ALA A 25 -5.84 -8.58 -3.80
N VAL A 26 -6.61 -9.25 -2.94
CA VAL A 26 -8.08 -9.14 -2.95
C VAL A 26 -8.51 -7.76 -2.44
N ALA A 27 -7.89 -7.26 -1.37
CA ALA A 27 -8.17 -5.94 -0.81
C ALA A 27 -7.88 -4.84 -1.84
N ASP A 28 -6.75 -4.88 -2.53
CA ASP A 28 -6.38 -3.96 -3.60
C ASP A 28 -7.50 -3.84 -4.66
N LYS A 29 -7.96 -4.97 -5.20
CA LYS A 29 -9.04 -4.96 -6.20
C LYS A 29 -10.41 -4.56 -5.67
N LYS A 30 -10.70 -4.86 -4.40
CA LYS A 30 -12.01 -4.59 -3.79
C LYS A 30 -12.13 -3.17 -3.25
N LEU A 31 -11.02 -2.58 -2.79
CA LEU A 31 -10.96 -1.23 -2.23
C LEU A 31 -10.36 -0.22 -3.22
N ALA A 32 -10.08 -0.61 -4.47
CA ALA A 32 -9.66 0.30 -5.53
C ALA A 32 -10.71 1.40 -5.74
N VAL A 33 -10.31 2.65 -5.46
CA VAL A 33 -11.09 3.85 -5.74
C VAL A 33 -10.56 4.46 -7.04
N GLN A 34 -11.47 4.91 -7.90
CA GLN A 34 -11.10 5.64 -9.12
C GLN A 34 -10.49 6.99 -8.73
N GLU A 35 -9.25 7.23 -9.17
CA GLU A 35 -8.58 8.51 -8.96
C GLU A 35 -9.08 9.58 -9.94
N ASP A 36 -9.29 10.79 -9.43
CA ASP A 36 -9.71 11.93 -10.23
C ASP A 36 -8.51 12.48 -11.03
N PRO A 37 -8.61 12.63 -12.37
CA PRO A 37 -7.53 13.13 -13.21
C PRO A 37 -7.07 14.56 -12.86
N LEU A 38 -7.85 15.35 -12.12
CA LEU A 38 -7.44 16.68 -11.64
C LEU A 38 -6.43 16.58 -10.50
N VAL A 39 -6.58 15.57 -9.63
CA VAL A 39 -5.69 15.35 -8.48
C VAL A 39 -4.29 14.97 -8.94
N GLU A 40 -4.19 14.15 -9.98
CA GLU A 40 -2.92 13.75 -10.58
C GLU A 40 -2.17 14.94 -11.19
N LYS A 41 -2.89 15.84 -11.87
CA LYS A 41 -2.31 17.08 -12.42
C LYS A 41 -1.82 18.02 -11.32
N ALA A 42 -2.57 18.13 -10.22
CA ALA A 42 -2.16 18.92 -9.07
C ALA A 42 -0.91 18.33 -8.41
N PHE A 43 -0.77 17.01 -8.34
CA PHE A 43 0.37 16.36 -7.69
C PHE A 43 1.73 16.77 -8.28
N VAL A 44 1.80 17.03 -9.59
CA VAL A 44 3.04 17.42 -10.29
C VAL A 44 3.65 18.73 -9.77
N ILE A 45 2.82 19.64 -9.24
CA ILE A 45 3.29 20.91 -8.67
C ILE A 45 3.51 20.85 -7.16
N LEU A 46 3.13 19.75 -6.50
CA LEU A 46 3.34 19.58 -5.07
C LEU A 46 4.76 19.08 -4.77
N PRO A 47 5.32 19.41 -3.59
CA PRO A 47 6.68 19.04 -3.23
C PRO A 47 6.89 17.54 -2.97
N GLY A 48 5.82 16.72 -2.97
CA GLY A 48 5.90 15.27 -2.70
C GLY A 48 6.44 14.89 -1.32
N ALA A 49 6.69 15.85 -0.43
CA ALA A 49 7.36 15.64 0.85
C ALA A 49 6.49 14.94 1.91
N ASN A 50 5.17 14.91 1.74
CA ASN A 50 4.22 14.28 2.66
C ASN A 50 4.39 14.72 4.14
N CYS A 51 4.78 15.98 4.37
CA CYS A 51 5.17 16.50 5.68
C CYS A 51 4.01 16.85 6.63
N GLY A 52 2.76 16.87 6.14
CA GLY A 52 1.58 17.15 6.96
C GLY A 52 1.37 18.61 7.36
N ALA A 53 2.18 19.56 6.87
CA ALA A 53 2.04 20.98 7.20
C ALA A 53 0.69 21.59 6.78
N CYS A 54 0.04 21.02 5.77
CA CYS A 54 -1.28 21.41 5.28
C CYS A 54 -2.45 20.75 6.04
N GLY A 55 -2.20 19.87 7.01
CA GLY A 55 -3.26 19.19 7.78
C GLY A 55 -3.97 18.04 7.04
N TYR A 56 -3.49 17.65 5.85
CA TYR A 56 -4.02 16.54 5.06
C TYR A 56 -3.08 15.33 5.04
N PRO A 57 -3.63 14.10 4.87
CA PRO A 57 -2.82 12.90 4.72
C PRO A 57 -2.07 12.93 3.38
N GLY A 58 -0.78 13.24 3.45
CA GLY A 58 0.10 13.32 2.29
C GLY A 58 -0.20 14.48 1.34
N CYS A 59 0.65 14.61 0.33
CA CYS A 59 0.50 15.63 -0.70
C CYS A 59 -0.75 15.38 -1.56
N LEU A 60 -1.04 14.12 -1.91
CA LEU A 60 -2.24 13.76 -2.69
C LEU A 60 -3.55 14.09 -1.97
N GLY A 61 -3.63 13.86 -0.65
CA GLY A 61 -4.83 14.15 0.14
C GLY A 61 -5.19 15.64 0.22
N THR A 62 -4.23 16.52 -0.08
CA THR A 62 -4.50 17.96 -0.22
C THR A 62 -5.17 18.26 -1.57
N GLY A 63 -4.71 17.60 -2.64
CA GLY A 63 -5.27 17.77 -3.99
C GLY A 63 -6.67 17.17 -4.14
N SER A 64 -6.98 16.08 -3.44
CA SER A 64 -8.29 15.42 -3.49
C SER A 64 -9.43 16.15 -2.76
N ARG A 65 -9.19 17.37 -2.24
CA ARG A 65 -10.18 18.20 -1.52
C ARG A 65 -10.33 19.62 -2.09
N MET A 66 -9.64 19.93 -3.18
CA MET A 66 -9.78 21.19 -3.94
C MET A 66 -10.88 21.04 -4.99
#